data_AF-A0A7C7KFN5-F1
#
_entry.id   AF-A0A7C7KFN5-F1
#
_cell.length_a   1.000
_cell.length_b   1.000
_cell.length_c   1.000
_cell.angle_alpha   90.00
_cell.angle_beta   90.00
_cell.angle_gamma   90.00
#
_symmetry.space_group_name_H-M   'P 1'
#
loop_
_entity.id
_entity.type
_entity.pdbx_description
1 polymer ?
#
loop_
_entity_poly.entity_id
_entity_poly.type
_entity_poly.pdbx_seq_one_letter_code
_entity_poly.pdbx_strand_id
1 'polypeptide(L)'
;MNLWGPAMFIGVLVMIFSGYPVAFALAGTALIFAGLASIFGQFDLVLLYALPERTFGTMSNQVLLAVPFFIFMGTVLEKSKLAEQLLETIGVLFG
;
A
#
# COMPACT_ATOMS: atom_id res chain seq x y z
N MET A 1 14.77 13.46 -22.87
CA MET A 1 14.46 13.19 -21.44
C MET A 1 13.09 13.76 -21.16
N ASN A 2 12.10 12.91 -20.86
CA ASN A 2 10.71 13.35 -20.72
C ASN A 2 10.53 14.08 -19.38
N LEU A 3 10.24 15.39 -19.42
CA LEU A 3 10.08 16.27 -18.25
C LEU A 3 8.94 15.84 -17.30
N TRP A 4 8.00 15.05 -17.82
CA TRP A 4 6.79 14.59 -17.13
C TRP A 4 7.06 13.77 -15.86
N GLY A 5 8.04 12.85 -15.90
CA GLY A 5 8.37 12.01 -14.74
C GLY A 5 8.89 12.80 -13.54
N PRO A 6 9.94 13.63 -13.72
CA PRO A 6 10.43 14.53 -12.66
C PRO A 6 9.36 15.51 -12.15
N ALA A 7 8.51 16.04 -13.04
CA ALA A 7 7.43 16.94 -12.65
C ALA A 7 6.39 16.24 -11.76
N MET A 8 5.98 15.00 -12.10
CA MET A 8 5.11 14.18 -11.25
C MET A 8 5.71 13.91 -9.88
N PHE A 9 7.00 13.60 -9.83
CA PHE A 9 7.71 13.32 -8.59
C PHE A 9 7.76 14.53 -7.65
N ILE A 10 8.06 15.72 -8.18
CA ILE A 10 8.04 16.96 -7.39
C ILE A 10 6.60 17.27 -6.93
N GLY A 11 5.62 17.12 -7.82
CA GLY A 11 4.21 17.36 -7.49
C GLY A 11 3.70 16.48 -6.35
N VAL A 12 4.05 15.19 -6.34
CA VAL A 12 3.65 14.28 -5.26
C VAL A 12 4.35 14.60 -3.94
N LEU A 13 5.63 14.98 -3.97
CA LEU A 13 6.34 15.40 -2.77
C LEU A 13 5.67 16.60 -2.11
N VAL A 14 5.32 17.62 -2.89
CA VAL A 14 4.61 18.81 -2.38
C VAL A 14 3.28 18.43 -1.73
N MET A 15 2.50 17.53 -2.34
CA MET A 15 1.23 17.07 -1.75
C MET A 15 1.42 16.25 -0.47
N ILE A 16 2.47 15.44 -0.38
CA ILE A 16 2.78 14.69 0.85
C ILE A 16 3.21 15.64 1.97
N PHE A 17 4.05 16.64 1.68
CA PHE A 17 4.49 17.62 2.68
C PHE A 17 3.38 18.55 3.16
N SER A 18 2.26 18.65 2.44
CA SER A 18 1.06 19.37 2.87
C SER A 18 0.37 18.73 4.09
N GLY A 19 0.77 17.53 4.52
CA GLY A 19 0.17 16.82 5.67
C GLY A 19 -1.16 16.13 5.36
N TYR A 20 -1.55 16.07 4.08
CA TYR A 20 -2.74 15.34 3.64
C TYR A 20 -2.49 13.83 3.65
N PRO A 21 -3.49 12.96 3.89
CA PRO A 21 -3.26 11.52 3.92
C PRO A 21 -2.65 11.01 2.61
N VAL A 22 -1.56 10.24 2.73
CA VAL A 22 -0.67 9.86 1.63
C VAL A 22 -1.40 9.16 0.48
N ALA A 23 -2.42 8.34 0.79
CA ALA A 23 -3.23 7.65 -0.22
C ALA A 23 -3.93 8.64 -1.18
N PHE A 24 -4.52 9.71 -0.65
CA PHE A 24 -5.16 10.74 -1.46
C PHE A 24 -4.15 11.61 -2.20
N ALA A 25 -3.00 11.89 -1.60
CA ALA A 25 -1.91 12.61 -2.26
C ALA A 25 -1.39 11.85 -3.48
N LEU A 26 -1.15 10.54 -3.36
CA LEU A 26 -0.71 9.67 -4.46
C LEU A 26 -1.77 9.53 -5.56
N ALA A 27 -3.01 9.22 -5.19
CA ALA A 27 -4.09 9.07 -6.16
C ALA A 27 -4.42 10.38 -6.87
N GLY A 28 -4.48 11.49 -6.13
CA GLY A 28 -4.78 12.82 -6.67
C GLY A 28 -3.71 13.32 -7.63
N THR A 29 -2.43 13.21 -7.25
CA THR A 29 -1.31 13.60 -8.12
C THR A 29 -1.27 12.75 -9.39
N ALA A 30 -1.52 11.44 -9.29
CA ALA A 30 -1.62 10.56 -10.45
C ALA A 30 -2.75 10.98 -11.41
N LEU A 31 -3.95 11.31 -10.90
CA LEU A 31 -5.10 11.72 -11.71
C LEU A 31 -4.90 13.11 -12.34
N ILE A 32 -4.35 14.07 -11.60
CA ILE A 32 -4.05 15.42 -12.12
C ILE A 32 -3.06 15.34 -13.28
N PHE A 33 -1.98 14.58 -13.12
CA PHE A 33 -0.99 14.42 -14.17
C PHE A 33 -1.48 13.55 -15.33
N ALA A 34 -2.35 12.57 -15.10
CA ALA A 34 -3.01 11.84 -16.19
C ALA A 34 -3.88 12.76 -17.05
N GLY A 35 -4.65 13.66 -16.43
CA GLY A 35 -5.46 14.66 -17.13
C GLY A 35 -4.60 15.67 -17.90
N LEU A 36 -3.57 16.23 -17.26
CA LEU A 36 -2.62 17.13 -17.92
C LEU A 36 -1.91 16.44 -19.09
N ALA A 37 -1.34 15.25 -18.87
CA ALA A 37 -0.64 14.52 -19.92
C ALA A 37 -1.55 14.13 -21.09
N SER A 38 -2.86 13.92 -20.84
CA SER A 38 -3.82 13.68 -21.92
C SER A 38 -4.04 14.90 -22.81
N ILE A 39 -4.14 16.11 -22.23
CA ILE A 39 -4.29 17.35 -22.99
C ILE A 39 -3.08 17.60 -23.89
N PHE A 40 -1.88 17.28 -23.40
CA PHE A 40 -0.64 17.40 -24.16
C PHE A 40 -0.37 16.19 -25.09
N GLY A 41 -1.30 15.24 -25.21
CA GLY A 41 -1.18 14.07 -26.09
C GLY A 41 -0.14 13.04 -25.65
N GLN A 42 0.38 13.13 -24.43
CA GLN A 42 1.42 12.28 -23.87
C GLN A 42 0.84 11.06 -23.12
N PHE A 43 -0.46 11.07 -22.81
CA PHE A 43 -1.15 10.00 -22.07
C PHE A 43 -2.52 9.69 -22.65
N ASP A 44 -2.84 8.40 -22.80
CA ASP A 44 -4.15 7.92 -23.24
C ASP A 44 -5.08 7.69 -22.03
N LEU A 45 -6.20 8.42 -21.98
CA LEU A 45 -7.22 8.29 -20.94
C LEU A 45 -7.85 6.89 -20.90
N VAL A 46 -7.77 6.11 -21.98
CA VAL A 46 -8.26 4.72 -21.97
C VAL A 46 -7.53 3.88 -20.92
N LEU A 47 -6.26 4.18 -20.63
CA LEU A 47 -5.48 3.48 -19.60
C LEU A 47 -6.04 3.66 -18.18
N LEU A 48 -6.87 4.68 -17.95
CA LEU A 48 -7.52 4.92 -16.67
C LEU A 48 -8.59 3.85 -16.37
N TYR A 49 -9.22 3.26 -17.39
CA TYR A 49 -10.16 2.15 -17.23
C TYR A 49 -9.49 0.87 -16.73
N ALA A 50 -8.17 0.75 -16.85
CA ALA A 50 -7.40 -0.37 -16.31
C ALA A 50 -7.04 -0.19 -14.81
N LEU A 51 -7.36 0.97 -14.19
CA LEU A 51 -7.07 1.19 -12.77
C LEU A 51 -7.81 0.24 -11.83
N PRO A 52 -9.12 -0.04 -12.01
CA PRO A 52 -9.82 -1.02 -11.17
C PRO A 52 -9.20 -2.40 -11.30
N GLU A 53 -8.93 -2.86 -12.53
CA GLU A 53 -8.31 -4.17 -12.78
C GLU A 53 -6.95 -4.31 -12.09
N ARG A 54 -6.09 -3.28 -12.17
CA ARG A 54 -4.81 -3.26 -11.45
C ARG A 54 -4.96 -3.25 -9.94
N THR A 55 -5.99 -2.57 -9.43
CA THR A 55 -6.28 -2.50 -7.99
C THR A 55 -6.74 -3.86 -7.49
N PHE A 56 -7.68 -4.51 -8.17
CA PHE A 56 -8.11 -5.88 -7.85
C PHE A 56 -6.97 -6.89 -8.01
N GLY A 57 -6.12 -6.73 -9.03
CA GLY A 57 -4.91 -7.54 -9.19
C GLY A 57 -3.90 -7.36 -8.04
N THR A 58 -3.86 -6.19 -7.41
CA THR A 58 -3.03 -5.98 -6.21
C THR A 58 -3.65 -6.66 -4.99
N MET A 59 -4.98 -6.61 -4.85
CA MET A 59 -5.71 -7.28 -3.76
C MET A 59 -5.60 -8.80 -3.80
N SER A 60 -5.42 -9.41 -4.97
CA SER A 60 -5.22 -10.86 -5.11
C SER A 60 -3.80 -11.33 -4.72
N ASN A 61 -2.93 -10.41 -4.30
CA ASN A 61 -1.58 -10.74 -3.87
C ASN A 61 -1.58 -11.63 -2.63
N GLN A 62 -0.95 -12.80 -2.73
CA GLN A 62 -0.84 -13.78 -1.65
C GLN A 62 -0.13 -13.22 -0.40
N VAL A 63 0.74 -12.22 -0.55
CA VAL A 63 1.39 -11.54 0.59
C VAL A 63 0.37 -10.78 1.43
N LEU A 64 -0.66 -10.19 0.81
CA LEU A 64 -1.71 -9.50 1.56
C LEU A 64 -2.57 -10.47 2.37
N LEU A 65 -2.72 -11.72 1.91
CA LEU A 65 -3.36 -12.78 2.69
C LEU A 65 -2.57 -13.15 3.96
N ALA A 66 -1.25 -12.90 3.99
CA ALA A 66 -0.46 -13.15 5.19
C ALA A 66 -0.92 -12.30 6.38
N VAL A 67 -1.46 -11.09 6.17
CA VAL A 67 -1.93 -10.20 7.24
C VAL A 67 -3.08 -10.82 8.06
N PRO A 68 -4.22 -11.22 7.47
CA PRO A 68 -5.30 -11.85 8.22
C PRO A 68 -4.87 -13.21 8.80
N PHE A 69 -4.05 -14.00 8.11
CA PHE A 69 -3.55 -15.26 8.66
C PHE A 69 -2.61 -15.04 9.85
N PHE A 70 -1.81 -13.98 9.84
CA PHE A 70 -0.97 -13.62 10.98
C PHE A 70 -1.81 -13.20 12.18
N ILE A 71 -2.87 -12.41 11.96
CA ILE A 71 -3.83 -12.04 13.01
C ILE A 71 -4.55 -13.29 13.54
N PHE A 72 -4.97 -14.20 12.66
CA PHE A 72 -5.60 -15.46 13.05
C PHE A 72 -4.67 -16.33 13.90
N MET A 73 -3.45 -16.57 13.45
CA MET A 73 -2.45 -17.31 14.22
C MET A 73 -2.20 -16.66 15.58
N GLY A 74 -1.99 -15.33 15.61
CA GLY A 74 -1.77 -14.60 16.86
C GLY A 74 -2.93 -14.74 17.84
N THR A 75 -4.17 -14.57 17.37
CA THR A 75 -5.36 -14.73 18.21
C THR A 75 -5.58 -16.17 18.67
N VAL A 76 -5.29 -17.18 17.84
CA VAL A 76 -5.35 -18.59 18.24
C VAL A 76 -4.31 -18.90 19.32
N LEU A 77 -3.08 -18.42 19.18
CA LEU A 77 -2.02 -18.59 20.17
C LEU A 77 -2.35 -17.90 21.51
N GLU A 78 -2.97 -16.71 21.46
CA GLU A 78 -3.46 -15.98 22.63
C GLU A 78 -4.58 -16.76 23.34
N LYS A 79 -5.62 -17.18 22.60
CA LYS A 79 -6.79 -17.86 23.18
C LYS A 79 -6.48 -19.26 23.70
N SER A 80 -5.51 -19.95 23.13
CA SER A 80 -5.07 -21.27 23.59
C SER A 80 -4.12 -21.20 24.80
N LYS A 81 -3.70 -20.00 25.23
CA LYS A 81 -2.65 -19.78 26.24
C LYS A 81 -1.31 -20.43 25.92
N LEU A 82 -1.12 -20.94 24.70
CA LEU A 82 0.14 -21.53 24.27
C LEU A 82 1.27 -20.49 24.29
N ALA A 83 0.95 -19.23 23.96
CA ALA A 83 1.93 -18.14 24.04
C ALA A 83 2.46 -17.93 25.48
N GLU A 84 1.58 -17.97 26.48
CA GLU A 84 1.93 -17.83 27.89
C GLU A 84 2.77 -19.01 28.38
N GLN A 85 2.33 -20.25 28.09
CA GLN A 85 3.05 -21.46 28.48
C GLN A 85 4.45 -21.55 27.86
N LEU A 86 4.60 -21.13 26.59
CA LEU A 86 5.90 -21.07 25.92
C LEU A 86 6.80 -20.01 26.57
N LEU A 87 6.26 -18.85 26.94
CA LEU A 87 7.00 -17.80 27.65
C LEU A 87 7.46 -18.27 29.03
N GLU A 88 6.59 -18.91 29.83
CA GLU A 88 6.96 -19.49 31.13
C GLU A 88 8.05 -20.56 30.99
N THR A 89 7.91 -21.46 30.01
CA THR A 89 8.88 -22.53 29.76
C THR A 89 10.26 -21.96 29.38
N ILE A 90 10.29 -20.93 28.53
CA ILE A 90 11.52 -20.21 28.17
C ILE A 90 12.10 -19.50 29.40
N GLY A 91 11.26 -18.88 30.23
CA GLY A 91 11.68 -18.29 31.51
C GLY A 91 12.37 -19.31 32.41
N VAL A 92 11.76 -20.48 32.62
CA VAL A 92 12.37 -21.57 33.42
C VAL A 92 13.67 -22.09 32.81
N LEU A 93 13.79 -22.13 31.48
CA LEU A 93 14.99 -22.61 30.78
C LEU A 93 16.16 -21.62 30.86
N PHE A 94 15.89 -20.32 30.96
CA PHE A 94 16.91 -19.26 30.93
C PHE A 94 17.05 -18.47 32.25
N GLY A 95 16.19 -18.70 33.25
CA GLY A 95 16.21 -18.08 34.58
C GLY A 95 15.03 -17.14 34.82
#